data_AF-A0A5J4NSJ0-F1
#
_entry.id   AF-A0A5J4NSJ0-F1
#
_cell.length_a   1.000
_cell.length_b   1.000
_cell.length_c   1.000
_cell.angle_alpha   90.00
_cell.angle_beta   90.00
_cell.angle_gamma   90.00
#
_symmetry.space_group_name_H-M   'P 1'
#
loop_
_entity.id
_entity.type
_entity.pdbx_description
1 polymer ?
#
loop_
_entity_poly.entity_id
_entity_poly.type
_entity_poly.pdbx_seq_one_letter_code
_entity_poly.pdbx_strand_id
1 'polypeptide(L)'
;MWTKLVTGGISFYQKLVIRLEEKWADRHPPSFHNYVLFKKGTSATLVDINDLLRVWTRSALEGSRLSQLLPVLSRRELYVLRQVPRDLVRLSPVLLLAPLPGTIFILPLFFAFPRLFLNRSFWTDEQRDRFDAEQLHFRQHVAARHVLTNMHDAYSRLRLDPHTSAPMNQYLDLLHFVHEQILTGTCLNSECLTRLEPLFRDKLTLEKLSKTHVFSLCLLHDLPVRVRFSPFRRWPWLRTYLEPDYFHLRRVHMLRFRSRLLFAEDRIVDHELKDPGWVTSLSSSELKDLCSLRGIKTMHKSTEESTRELKRWISMSLNVSICFSSLLFVFSPFQIQTTHIGFICPCFFSAVVQIDMDLFSTSTQLVELKVRSRLDELETIFLDHILTRIQPVGGLFHQHIFAHFAFYTDY
;
A
#
# COMPACT_ATOMS: atom_id res chain seq x y z
N MET A 1 22.17 6.85 -44.59
CA MET A 1 22.36 5.41 -44.86
C MET A 1 22.24 4.58 -43.59
N TRP A 2 22.98 4.91 -42.52
CA TRP A 2 22.90 4.26 -41.21
C TRP A 2 21.51 4.25 -40.55
N THR A 3 20.80 5.38 -40.57
CA THR A 3 19.43 5.46 -40.04
C THR A 3 18.46 4.51 -40.74
N LYS A 4 18.55 4.40 -42.08
CA LYS A 4 17.71 3.49 -42.89
C LYS A 4 18.00 2.00 -42.60
N LEU A 5 19.27 1.65 -42.35
CA LEU A 5 19.68 0.29 -41.98
C LEU A 5 19.20 -0.08 -40.57
N VAL A 6 19.34 0.82 -39.60
CA VAL A 6 18.85 0.63 -38.23
C VAL A 6 17.32 0.50 -38.21
N THR A 7 16.59 1.38 -38.91
CA THR A 7 15.13 1.27 -39.02
C THR A 7 14.68 0.00 -39.72
N GLY A 8 15.41 -0.43 -40.75
CA GLY A 8 15.15 -1.69 -41.46
C GLY A 8 15.35 -2.92 -40.55
N GLY A 9 16.43 -2.93 -39.77
CA GLY A 9 16.72 -3.98 -38.79
C GLY A 9 15.67 -4.07 -37.68
N ILE A 10 15.26 -2.93 -37.11
CA ILE A 10 14.20 -2.87 -36.09
C ILE A 10 12.88 -3.40 -36.65
N SER A 11 12.48 -2.97 -37.85
CA SER A 11 11.26 -3.46 -38.50
C SER A 11 11.30 -4.97 -38.77
N PHE A 12 12.45 -5.51 -39.21
CA PHE A 12 12.60 -6.94 -39.41
C PHE A 12 12.47 -7.72 -38.09
N TYR A 13 13.15 -7.25 -37.04
CA TYR A 13 13.06 -7.85 -35.70
C TYR A 13 11.62 -7.83 -35.16
N GLN A 14 10.92 -6.71 -35.29
CA GLN A 14 9.51 -6.59 -34.90
C GLN A 14 8.62 -7.61 -35.64
N LYS A 15 8.79 -7.74 -36.96
CA LYS A 15 8.04 -8.73 -37.76
C LYS A 15 8.36 -10.17 -37.36
N LEU A 16 9.62 -10.45 -37.02
CA LEU A 16 10.04 -11.77 -36.53
C LEU A 16 9.37 -12.09 -35.19
N VAL A 17 9.41 -11.16 -34.24
CA VAL A 17 8.79 -11.33 -32.91
C VAL A 17 7.29 -11.58 -33.04
N ILE A 18 6.59 -10.79 -33.86
CA ILE A 18 5.13 -10.97 -34.07
C ILE A 18 4.82 -12.38 -34.61
N ARG A 19 5.57 -12.85 -35.62
CA ARG A 19 5.37 -14.21 -36.15
C ARG A 19 5.66 -15.31 -35.13
N LEU A 20 6.64 -15.09 -34.25
CA LEU A 20 6.95 -16.05 -33.18
C LEU A 20 5.86 -16.06 -32.11
N GLU A 21 5.31 -14.89 -31.76
CA GLU A 21 4.20 -14.75 -30.83
C GLU A 21 2.94 -15.46 -31.36
N GLU A 22 2.57 -15.25 -32.63
CA GLU A 22 1.46 -15.94 -33.29
C GLU A 22 1.62 -17.47 -33.23
N LYS A 23 2.79 -17.98 -33.64
CA LYS A 23 3.08 -19.43 -33.60
C LYS A 23 3.06 -20.01 -32.19
N TRP A 24 3.45 -19.23 -31.17
CA TRP A 24 3.43 -19.69 -29.79
C TRP A 24 2.00 -19.70 -29.22
N ALA A 25 1.21 -18.67 -29.54
CA ALA A 25 -0.20 -18.58 -29.17
C ALA A 25 -0.98 -19.83 -29.63
N ASP A 26 -0.74 -20.28 -30.86
CA ASP A 26 -1.42 -21.44 -31.43
C ASP A 26 -1.01 -22.77 -30.77
N ARG A 27 0.26 -22.92 -30.37
CA ARG A 27 0.78 -24.18 -29.82
C ARG A 27 0.54 -24.35 -28.33
N HIS A 28 0.64 -23.27 -27.54
CA HIS A 28 0.54 -23.34 -26.08
C HIS A 28 -0.23 -22.12 -25.52
N PRO A 29 -1.57 -22.11 -25.63
CA PRO A 29 -2.39 -20.98 -25.20
C PRO A 29 -2.18 -20.55 -23.72
N PRO A 30 -2.08 -21.46 -22.73
CA PRO A 30 -1.93 -21.05 -21.33
C PRO A 30 -0.61 -20.34 -21.02
N SER A 31 0.51 -20.81 -21.58
CA SER A 31 1.82 -20.17 -21.35
C SER A 31 1.95 -18.87 -22.12
N PHE A 32 1.34 -18.78 -23.31
CA PHE A 32 1.24 -17.54 -24.06
C PHE A 32 0.43 -16.47 -23.30
N HIS A 33 -0.67 -16.85 -22.63
CA HIS A 33 -1.44 -15.92 -21.79
C HIS A 33 -0.57 -15.31 -20.68
N ASN A 34 0.20 -16.13 -19.96
CA ASN A 34 1.12 -15.65 -18.92
C ASN A 34 2.23 -14.76 -19.49
N TYR A 35 2.75 -15.09 -20.68
CA TYR A 35 3.70 -14.24 -21.39
C TYR A 35 3.12 -12.86 -21.75
N VAL A 36 1.90 -12.82 -22.29
CA VAL A 36 1.21 -11.57 -22.62
C VAL A 36 0.99 -10.71 -21.36
N LEU A 37 0.55 -11.33 -20.27
CA LEU A 37 0.41 -10.66 -18.97
C LEU A 37 1.76 -10.13 -18.47
N PHE A 38 2.81 -10.94 -18.54
CA PHE A 38 4.16 -10.54 -18.14
C PHE A 38 4.65 -9.34 -18.96
N LYS A 39 4.57 -9.42 -20.29
CA LYS A 39 4.96 -8.34 -21.21
C LYS A 39 4.21 -7.04 -20.93
N LYS A 40 2.88 -7.11 -20.78
CA LYS A 40 2.03 -5.96 -20.45
C LYS A 40 2.40 -5.36 -19.09
N GLY A 41 2.53 -6.21 -18.08
CA GLY A 41 2.91 -5.83 -16.72
C GLY A 41 4.27 -5.12 -16.69
N THR A 42 5.30 -5.74 -17.27
CA THR A 42 6.65 -5.16 -17.35
C THR A 42 6.63 -3.80 -18.04
N SER A 43 5.97 -3.68 -19.19
CA SER A 43 5.88 -2.40 -19.90
C SER A 43 5.21 -1.31 -19.06
N ALA A 44 4.10 -1.62 -18.39
CA ALA A 44 3.42 -0.67 -17.52
C ALA A 44 4.31 -0.26 -16.32
N THR A 45 4.98 -1.24 -15.69
CA THR A 45 5.87 -0.95 -14.56
C THR A 45 7.08 -0.11 -14.92
N LEU A 46 7.66 -0.26 -16.11
CA LEU A 46 8.79 0.56 -16.55
C LEU A 46 8.37 2.03 -16.73
N VAL A 47 7.16 2.27 -17.24
CA VAL A 47 6.60 3.63 -17.34
C VAL A 47 6.41 4.22 -15.95
N ASP A 48 5.81 3.45 -15.03
CA ASP A 48 5.62 3.86 -13.63
C ASP A 48 6.94 4.17 -12.91
N ILE A 49 8.00 3.37 -13.13
CA ILE A 49 9.34 3.59 -12.57
C ILE A 49 9.96 4.87 -13.14
N ASN A 50 9.85 5.09 -14.45
CA ASN A 50 10.39 6.27 -15.09
C ASN A 50 9.72 7.56 -14.57
N ASP A 51 8.39 7.52 -14.39
CA ASP A 51 7.64 8.62 -13.77
C ASP A 51 8.13 8.88 -12.34
N LEU A 52 8.41 7.84 -11.56
CA LEU A 52 8.91 7.97 -10.17
C LEU A 52 10.29 8.63 -10.15
N LEU A 53 11.20 8.16 -11.00
CA LEU A 53 12.54 8.71 -11.14
C LEU A 53 12.49 10.18 -11.57
N ARG A 54 11.56 10.56 -12.43
CA ARG A 54 11.35 11.97 -12.81
C ARG A 54 10.95 12.84 -11.62
N VAL A 55 10.01 12.38 -10.79
CA VAL A 55 9.60 13.10 -9.58
C VAL A 55 10.77 13.23 -8.59
N TRP A 56 11.52 12.15 -8.37
CA TRP A 56 12.66 12.16 -7.47
C TRP A 56 13.80 13.05 -7.95
N THR A 57 14.15 12.96 -9.24
CA THR A 57 15.18 13.83 -9.83
C THR A 57 14.79 15.30 -9.72
N ARG A 58 13.53 15.66 -9.97
CA ARG A 58 13.03 17.01 -9.73
C ARG A 58 13.20 17.44 -8.27
N SER A 59 12.82 16.57 -7.32
CA SER A 59 12.95 16.88 -5.89
C SER A 59 14.40 17.07 -5.45
N ALA A 60 15.33 16.27 -6.01
CA ALA A 60 16.75 16.36 -5.73
C ALA A 60 17.37 17.64 -6.31
N LEU A 61 16.98 18.02 -7.53
CA LEU A 61 17.44 19.25 -8.18
C LEU A 61 16.94 20.52 -7.48
N GLU A 62 15.69 20.52 -7.01
CA GLU A 62 15.09 21.65 -6.30
C GLU A 62 15.52 21.73 -4.81
N GLY A 63 16.24 20.74 -4.28
CA GLY A 63 16.65 20.67 -2.87
C GLY A 63 15.49 20.68 -1.86
N SER A 64 14.26 20.45 -2.35
CA SER A 64 13.03 20.63 -1.57
C SER A 64 12.61 19.33 -0.90
N ARG A 65 12.08 19.43 0.33
CA ARG A 65 11.54 18.24 1.01
C ARG A 65 10.30 17.76 0.26
N LEU A 66 10.13 16.44 0.10
CA LEU A 66 8.95 15.86 -0.57
C LEU A 66 7.63 16.43 -0.05
N SER A 67 7.52 16.70 1.25
CA SER A 67 6.32 17.32 1.85
C SER A 67 5.97 18.71 1.32
N GLN A 68 6.96 19.49 0.86
CA GLN A 68 6.77 20.82 0.26
C GLN A 68 6.37 20.72 -1.22
N LEU A 69 6.72 19.61 -1.88
CA LEU A 69 6.41 19.37 -3.28
C LEU A 69 5.02 18.76 -3.50
N LEU A 70 4.51 17.99 -2.53
CA LEU A 70 3.18 17.36 -2.60
C LEU A 70 2.06 18.30 -3.10
N PRO A 71 1.99 19.59 -2.70
CA PRO A 71 0.93 20.48 -3.17
C PRO A 71 1.06 20.91 -4.65
N VAL A 72 2.19 20.68 -5.31
CA VAL A 72 2.43 21.09 -6.69
C VAL A 72 2.36 19.90 -7.66
N LEU A 73 2.41 18.67 -7.13
CA LEU A 73 2.38 17.46 -7.93
C LEU A 73 1.00 17.23 -8.56
N SER A 74 1.03 16.67 -9.77
CA SER A 74 -0.15 16.16 -10.46
C SER A 74 -0.68 14.88 -9.80
N ARG A 75 -1.95 14.52 -10.09
CA ARG A 75 -2.56 13.27 -9.62
C ARG A 75 -1.72 12.04 -9.98
N ARG A 76 -1.19 12.01 -11.21
CA ARG A 76 -0.35 10.91 -11.70
C ARG A 76 0.96 10.81 -10.91
N GLU A 77 1.62 11.93 -10.64
CA GLU A 77 2.85 11.96 -9.85
C GLU A 77 2.60 11.52 -8.40
N LEU A 78 1.48 11.93 -7.79
CA LEU A 78 1.06 11.48 -6.45
C LEU A 78 0.79 9.97 -6.41
N TYR A 79 0.11 9.43 -7.43
CA TYR A 79 -0.11 8.00 -7.56
C TYR A 79 1.22 7.25 -7.62
N VAL A 80 2.13 7.70 -8.47
CA VAL A 80 3.43 7.05 -8.69
C VAL A 80 4.27 7.08 -7.41
N LEU A 81 4.34 8.23 -6.73
CA LEU A 81 5.05 8.40 -5.47
C LEU A 81 4.52 7.47 -4.36
N ARG A 82 3.21 7.23 -4.34
CA ARG A 82 2.55 6.37 -3.36
C ARG A 82 2.70 4.88 -3.68
N GLN A 83 2.43 4.48 -4.91
CA GLN A 83 2.22 3.08 -5.28
C GLN A 83 3.51 2.38 -5.73
N VAL A 84 4.34 3.06 -6.53
CA VAL A 84 5.48 2.43 -7.22
C VAL A 84 6.57 1.96 -6.26
N PRO A 85 6.95 2.69 -5.19
CA PRO A 85 7.93 2.17 -4.23
C PRO A 85 7.47 0.85 -3.58
N ARG A 86 6.17 0.73 -3.30
CA ARG A 86 5.59 -0.49 -2.72
C ARG A 86 5.61 -1.64 -3.73
N ASP A 87 5.28 -1.35 -4.97
CA ASP A 87 5.28 -2.33 -6.05
C ASP A 87 6.70 -2.81 -6.38
N LEU A 88 7.70 -1.93 -6.35
CA LEU A 88 9.11 -2.26 -6.55
C LEU A 88 9.64 -3.20 -5.46
N VAL A 89 9.27 -3.00 -4.20
CA VAL A 89 9.66 -3.89 -3.11
C VAL A 89 9.10 -5.30 -3.33
N ARG A 90 7.84 -5.42 -3.78
CA ARG A 90 7.20 -6.71 -4.11
C ARG A 90 7.84 -7.36 -5.34
N LEU A 91 8.15 -6.57 -6.36
CA LEU A 91 8.79 -7.02 -7.60
C LEU A 91 10.28 -7.28 -7.44
N SER A 92 10.89 -6.94 -6.31
CA SER A 92 12.33 -7.07 -6.10
C SER A 92 12.89 -8.48 -6.41
N PRO A 93 12.21 -9.60 -6.06
CA PRO A 93 12.71 -10.93 -6.42
C PRO A 93 12.62 -11.18 -7.93
N VAL A 94 11.57 -10.70 -8.58
CA VAL A 94 11.39 -10.83 -10.04
C VAL A 94 12.44 -10.01 -10.78
N LEU A 95 12.68 -8.77 -10.36
CA LEU A 95 13.68 -7.88 -10.96
C LEU A 95 15.11 -8.41 -10.80
N LEU A 96 15.42 -9.01 -9.64
CA LEU A 96 16.71 -9.61 -9.37
C LEU A 96 16.92 -10.89 -10.18
N LEU A 97 15.90 -11.75 -10.22
CA LEU A 97 16.02 -13.05 -10.85
C LEU A 97 15.89 -12.96 -12.37
N ALA A 98 14.89 -12.26 -12.91
CA ALA A 98 14.52 -12.30 -14.35
C ALA A 98 15.69 -12.14 -15.35
N PRO A 99 16.71 -11.28 -15.13
CA PRO A 99 17.85 -11.16 -16.05
C PRO A 99 18.77 -12.38 -16.09
N LEU A 100 18.69 -13.29 -15.11
CA LEU A 100 19.55 -14.47 -15.04
C LEU A 100 19.15 -15.52 -16.09
N PRO A 101 20.11 -16.26 -16.67
CA PRO A 101 19.78 -17.39 -17.53
C PRO A 101 19.03 -18.48 -16.74
N GLY A 102 18.00 -19.08 -17.34
CA GLY A 102 17.19 -20.14 -16.71
C GLY A 102 15.98 -19.67 -15.89
N THR A 103 15.72 -18.37 -15.82
CA THR A 103 14.57 -17.80 -15.09
C THR A 103 13.22 -18.18 -15.65
N ILE A 104 13.18 -18.64 -16.91
CA ILE A 104 11.98 -19.15 -17.55
C ILE A 104 11.35 -20.31 -16.75
N PHE A 105 12.17 -21.09 -16.03
CA PHE A 105 11.71 -22.16 -15.16
C PHE A 105 11.11 -21.66 -13.83
N ILE A 106 11.49 -20.46 -13.39
CA ILE A 106 11.01 -19.83 -12.15
C ILE A 106 9.74 -19.01 -12.41
N LEU A 107 9.52 -18.53 -13.64
CA LEU A 107 8.38 -17.70 -14.00
C LEU A 107 7.00 -18.29 -13.58
N PRO A 108 6.73 -19.61 -13.74
CA PRO A 108 5.49 -20.21 -13.22
C PRO A 108 5.29 -20.01 -11.71
N LEU A 109 6.36 -20.00 -10.91
CA LEU A 109 6.29 -19.77 -9.46
C LEU A 109 5.79 -18.35 -9.14
N PHE A 110 6.23 -17.34 -9.89
CA PHE A 110 5.76 -15.97 -9.69
C PHE A 110 4.27 -15.82 -9.99
N PHE A 111 3.78 -16.51 -11.02
CA PHE A 111 2.35 -16.53 -11.37
C PHE A 111 1.51 -17.42 -10.44
N ALA A 112 2.10 -18.43 -9.80
CA ALA A 112 1.43 -19.23 -8.77
C ALA A 112 1.19 -18.42 -7.48
N PHE A 113 2.09 -17.49 -7.14
CA PHE A 113 1.98 -16.63 -5.96
C PHE A 113 1.96 -15.12 -6.33
N PRO A 114 0.94 -14.67 -7.08
CA PRO A 114 0.93 -13.35 -7.69
C PRO A 114 0.88 -12.21 -6.66
N ARG A 115 0.31 -12.44 -5.46
CA ARG A 115 0.25 -11.43 -4.39
C ARG A 115 1.60 -11.18 -3.71
N LEU A 116 2.51 -12.13 -3.78
CA LEU A 116 3.83 -12.04 -3.13
C LEU A 116 4.85 -11.39 -4.06
N PHE A 117 4.87 -11.79 -5.33
CA PHE A 117 5.94 -11.42 -6.26
C PHE A 117 5.54 -10.38 -7.30
N LEU A 118 4.26 -10.27 -7.62
CA LEU A 118 3.78 -9.44 -8.73
C LEU A 118 2.96 -8.25 -8.20
N ASN A 119 3.01 -7.13 -8.93
CA ASN A 119 2.13 -6.00 -8.66
C ASN A 119 0.82 -6.09 -9.47
N ARG A 120 -0.07 -5.12 -9.24
CA ARG A 120 -1.41 -5.06 -9.85
C ARG A 120 -1.38 -5.10 -11.39
N SER A 121 -0.31 -4.61 -12.01
CA SER A 121 -0.15 -4.56 -13.47
C SER A 121 -0.03 -5.94 -14.12
N PHE A 122 0.42 -6.96 -13.38
CA PHE A 122 0.57 -8.33 -13.89
C PHE A 122 -0.67 -9.21 -13.64
N TRP A 123 -1.66 -8.73 -12.90
CA TRP A 123 -2.86 -9.51 -12.57
C TRP A 123 -3.91 -9.40 -13.67
N THR A 124 -4.70 -10.47 -13.83
CA THR A 124 -5.92 -10.44 -14.65
C THR A 124 -6.98 -9.56 -14.01
N ASP A 125 -7.97 -9.10 -14.77
CA ASP A 125 -9.03 -8.26 -14.23
C ASP A 125 -9.85 -8.98 -13.15
N GLU A 126 -10.10 -10.28 -13.32
CA GLU A 126 -10.73 -11.13 -12.29
C GLU A 126 -9.89 -11.23 -11.00
N GLN A 127 -8.57 -11.40 -11.13
CA GLN A 127 -7.66 -11.43 -9.98
C GLN A 127 -7.64 -10.08 -9.26
N ARG A 128 -7.62 -8.97 -10.01
CA ARG A 128 -7.67 -7.61 -9.42
C ARG A 128 -8.94 -7.43 -8.60
N ASP A 129 -10.10 -7.71 -9.19
CA ASP A 129 -11.38 -7.56 -8.49
C ASP A 129 -11.44 -8.43 -7.23
N ARG A 130 -11.01 -9.69 -7.32
CA ARG A 130 -10.97 -10.59 -6.16
C ARG A 130 -10.01 -10.09 -5.08
N PHE A 131 -8.80 -9.68 -5.47
CA PHE A 131 -7.74 -9.32 -4.52
C PHE A 131 -8.04 -7.98 -3.85
N ASP A 132 -8.59 -7.02 -4.60
CA ASP A 132 -9.03 -5.73 -4.09
C ASP A 132 -10.23 -5.91 -3.13
N ALA A 133 -11.18 -6.80 -3.46
CA ALA A 133 -12.29 -7.13 -2.58
C ALA A 133 -11.83 -7.79 -1.27
N GLU A 134 -10.93 -8.77 -1.34
CA GLU A 134 -10.37 -9.42 -0.16
C GLU A 134 -9.57 -8.44 0.72
N GLN A 135 -8.78 -7.56 0.11
CA GLN A 135 -8.02 -6.53 0.82
C GLN A 135 -8.95 -5.54 1.53
N LEU A 136 -10.00 -5.08 0.85
CA LEU A 136 -10.98 -4.17 1.43
C LEU A 136 -11.75 -4.83 2.58
N HIS A 137 -12.16 -6.09 2.41
CA HIS A 137 -12.81 -6.87 3.46
C HIS A 137 -11.92 -7.02 4.70
N PHE A 138 -10.63 -7.34 4.51
CA PHE A 138 -9.67 -7.41 5.61
C PHE A 138 -9.55 -6.08 6.37
N ARG A 139 -9.46 -4.96 5.64
CA ARG A 139 -9.38 -3.61 6.24
C ARG A 139 -10.63 -3.28 7.05
N GLN A 140 -11.82 -3.57 6.54
CA GLN A 140 -13.10 -3.22 7.15
C GLN A 140 -13.53 -4.13 8.30
N HIS A 141 -13.18 -5.42 8.27
CA HIS A 141 -13.60 -6.36 9.32
C HIS A 141 -12.52 -6.63 10.35
N VAL A 142 -11.26 -6.77 9.91
CA VAL A 142 -10.16 -7.14 10.80
C VAL A 142 -9.49 -5.88 11.33
N ALA A 143 -8.86 -5.08 10.47
CA ALA A 143 -8.05 -3.95 10.92
C ALA A 143 -8.90 -2.88 11.65
N ALA A 144 -10.05 -2.55 11.09
CA ALA A 144 -11.06 -1.67 11.69
C ALA A 144 -11.45 -2.10 13.12
N ARG A 145 -11.75 -3.38 13.33
CA ARG A 145 -12.10 -3.89 14.67
C ARG A 145 -10.97 -3.68 15.68
N HIS A 146 -9.73 -3.92 15.28
CA HIS A 146 -8.58 -3.67 16.15
C HIS A 146 -8.42 -2.17 16.48
N VAL A 147 -8.67 -1.27 15.52
CA VAL A 147 -8.67 0.18 15.78
C VAL A 147 -9.75 0.55 16.78
N LEU A 148 -10.98 0.05 16.63
CA LEU A 148 -12.06 0.32 17.59
C LEU A 148 -11.77 -0.21 19.00
N THR A 149 -11.21 -1.42 19.11
CA THR A 149 -10.82 -1.99 20.41
C THR A 149 -9.71 -1.15 21.05
N ASN A 150 -8.67 -0.79 20.30
CA ASN A 150 -7.58 0.05 20.81
C ASN A 150 -8.06 1.47 21.14
N MET A 151 -9.06 1.99 20.43
CA MET A 151 -9.67 3.29 20.72
C MET A 151 -10.47 3.23 22.03
N HIS A 152 -11.25 2.17 22.24
CA HIS A 152 -11.96 1.96 23.50
C HIS A 152 -10.99 1.84 24.70
N ASP A 153 -9.88 1.12 24.51
CA ASP A 153 -8.82 1.00 25.52
C ASP A 153 -8.06 2.32 25.76
N ALA A 154 -7.97 3.19 24.75
CA ALA A 154 -7.44 4.54 24.95
C ALA A 154 -8.45 5.43 25.71
N TYR A 155 -9.74 5.33 25.39
CA TYR A 155 -10.82 6.01 26.10
C TYR A 155 -10.87 5.62 27.59
N SER A 156 -10.86 4.31 27.89
CA SER A 156 -10.92 3.82 29.28
C SER A 156 -9.74 4.33 30.11
N ARG A 157 -8.52 4.32 29.55
CA ARG A 157 -7.33 4.86 30.20
C ARG A 157 -7.42 6.37 30.46
N LEU A 158 -7.91 7.14 29.51
CA LEU A 158 -8.08 8.59 29.67
C LEU A 158 -9.19 8.94 30.67
N ARG A 159 -10.27 8.15 30.72
CA ARG A 159 -11.37 8.37 31.68
C ARG A 159 -10.96 8.12 33.13
N LEU A 160 -9.99 7.23 33.34
CA LEU A 160 -9.42 6.92 34.67
C LEU A 160 -8.33 7.92 35.10
N ASP A 161 -7.84 8.79 34.21
CA ASP A 161 -6.78 9.76 34.52
C ASP A 161 -7.37 10.91 35.39
N PRO A 162 -6.90 11.07 36.66
CA PRO A 162 -7.40 12.09 37.58
C PRO A 162 -7.10 13.53 37.14
N HIS A 163 -6.21 13.74 36.18
CA HIS A 163 -5.86 15.07 35.65
C HIS A 163 -6.72 15.48 34.43
N THR A 164 -7.80 14.76 34.15
CA THR A 164 -8.68 15.06 33.01
C THR A 164 -9.64 16.21 33.33
N SER A 165 -9.57 17.30 32.55
CA SER A 165 -10.40 18.49 32.75
C SER A 165 -11.88 18.22 32.43
N ALA A 166 -12.79 18.96 33.07
CA ALA A 166 -14.24 18.88 32.81
C ALA A 166 -14.64 18.98 31.32
N PRO A 167 -14.10 19.91 30.49
CA PRO A 167 -14.41 19.91 29.06
C PRO A 167 -13.86 18.68 28.33
N MET A 168 -12.75 18.10 28.78
CA MET A 168 -12.20 16.88 28.19
C MET A 168 -13.11 15.67 28.43
N ASN A 169 -13.76 15.61 29.60
CA ASN A 169 -14.75 14.57 29.88
C ASN A 169 -15.95 14.62 28.92
N GLN A 170 -16.39 15.82 28.52
CA GLN A 170 -17.46 15.98 27.51
C GLN A 170 -17.04 15.42 26.14
N TYR A 171 -15.79 15.66 25.71
CA TYR A 171 -15.28 15.08 24.47
C TYR A 171 -15.10 13.56 24.55
N LEU A 172 -14.72 13.03 25.72
CA LEU A 172 -14.63 11.59 25.95
C LEU A 172 -16.02 10.92 25.91
N ASP A 173 -17.04 11.53 26.51
CA ASP A 173 -18.42 11.04 26.43
C ASP A 173 -18.92 11.04 24.98
N LEU A 174 -18.60 12.08 24.20
CA LEU A 174 -18.88 12.13 22.77
C LEU A 174 -18.13 11.04 21.99
N LEU A 175 -16.87 10.75 22.34
CA LEU A 175 -16.09 9.69 21.71
C LEU A 175 -16.70 8.31 21.96
N HIS A 176 -17.16 8.06 23.19
CA HIS A 176 -17.87 6.83 23.55
C HIS A 176 -19.17 6.68 22.73
N PHE A 177 -19.96 7.74 22.65
CA PHE A 177 -21.17 7.76 21.83
C PHE A 177 -20.88 7.46 20.35
N VAL A 178 -19.85 8.08 19.77
CA VAL A 178 -19.44 7.80 18.38
C VAL A 178 -18.95 6.35 18.22
N HIS A 179 -18.22 5.81 19.18
CA HIS A 179 -17.78 4.41 19.16
C HIS A 179 -18.96 3.44 19.15
N GLU A 180 -19.97 3.67 19.98
CA GLU A 180 -21.21 2.87 19.99
C GLU A 180 -22.00 3.00 18.69
N GLN A 181 -22.07 4.20 18.11
CA GLN A 181 -22.71 4.42 16.81
C GLN A 181 -22.07 3.59 15.70
N ILE A 182 -20.74 3.48 15.71
CA ILE A 182 -20.00 2.68 14.72
C ILE A 182 -20.26 1.19 14.91
N LEU A 183 -20.27 0.71 16.15
CA LEU A 183 -20.55 -0.69 16.46
C LEU A 183 -21.98 -1.08 16.08
N THR A 184 -22.94 -0.18 16.27
CA THR A 184 -24.35 -0.36 15.90
C THR A 184 -24.61 -0.16 14.40
N GLY A 185 -23.64 0.37 13.65
CA GLY A 185 -23.75 0.60 12.21
C GLY A 185 -24.60 1.81 11.82
N THR A 186 -24.77 2.76 12.74
CA THR A 186 -25.54 3.99 12.50
C THR A 186 -24.69 5.05 11.79
N CYS A 187 -25.36 5.96 11.07
CA CYS A 187 -24.70 6.99 10.29
C CYS A 187 -24.04 8.03 11.20
N LEU A 188 -22.72 8.21 11.06
CA LEU A 188 -21.98 9.25 11.77
C LEU A 188 -22.40 10.64 11.26
N ASN A 189 -22.69 11.58 12.17
CA ASN A 189 -22.88 12.98 11.79
C ASN A 189 -21.51 13.68 11.65
N SER A 190 -21.27 14.37 10.53
CA SER A 190 -19.99 15.07 10.28
C SER A 190 -19.71 16.15 11.31
N GLU A 191 -20.76 16.76 11.86
CA GLU A 191 -20.65 17.75 12.93
C GLU A 191 -20.06 17.15 14.22
N CYS A 192 -20.49 15.94 14.61
CA CYS A 192 -19.95 15.26 15.80
C CYS A 192 -18.45 14.98 15.66
N LEU A 193 -18.00 14.62 14.46
CA LEU A 193 -16.58 14.38 14.19
C LEU A 193 -15.75 15.66 14.31
N THR A 194 -16.26 16.80 13.81
CA THR A 194 -15.56 18.09 13.98
C THR A 194 -15.42 18.49 15.45
N ARG A 195 -16.43 18.19 16.29
CA ARG A 195 -16.38 18.46 17.73
C ARG A 195 -15.38 17.59 18.50
N LEU A 196 -15.01 16.42 17.96
CA LEU A 196 -14.01 15.52 18.55
C LEU A 196 -12.57 15.95 18.25
N GLU A 197 -12.35 16.87 17.31
CA GLU A 197 -11.02 17.30 16.88
C GLU A 197 -10.07 17.71 18.03
N PRO A 198 -10.49 18.47 19.06
CA PRO A 198 -9.60 18.87 20.15
C PRO A 198 -8.98 17.66 20.89
N LEU A 199 -9.76 16.58 21.06
CA LEU A 199 -9.31 15.35 21.72
C LEU A 199 -8.15 14.67 20.97
N PHE A 200 -8.23 14.64 19.64
CA PHE A 200 -7.22 14.04 18.76
C PHE A 200 -6.01 14.96 18.51
N ARG A 201 -6.14 16.26 18.78
CA ARG A 201 -5.03 17.20 18.78
C ARG A 201 -4.17 17.07 20.04
N ASP A 202 -4.81 16.93 21.21
CA ASP A 202 -4.12 17.00 22.50
C ASP A 202 -3.73 15.64 23.09
N LYS A 203 -4.72 14.80 23.43
CA LYS A 203 -4.50 13.57 24.21
C LYS A 203 -4.36 12.34 23.30
N LEU A 204 -5.12 12.27 22.22
CA LEU A 204 -5.10 11.17 21.24
C LEU A 204 -4.23 11.48 20.00
N THR A 205 -3.20 12.33 20.14
CA THR A 205 -2.24 12.60 19.06
C THR A 205 -1.55 11.32 18.59
N LEU A 206 -1.22 11.23 17.30
CA LEU A 206 -0.61 10.03 16.69
C LEU A 206 0.68 9.55 17.41
N GLU A 207 1.45 10.46 18.01
CA GLU A 207 2.66 10.15 18.78
C GLU A 207 2.37 9.53 20.15
N LYS A 208 1.25 9.90 20.76
CA LYS A 208 0.81 9.42 22.08
C LYS A 208 0.01 8.12 22.00
N LEU A 209 -0.37 7.69 20.79
CA LEU A 209 -1.08 6.44 20.59
C LEU A 209 -0.18 5.23 20.87
N SER A 210 -0.77 4.19 21.45
CA SER A 210 -0.07 2.93 21.73
C SER A 210 0.48 2.28 20.46
N LYS A 211 1.55 1.48 20.61
CA LYS A 211 2.15 0.72 19.50
C LYS A 211 1.15 -0.16 18.78
N THR A 212 0.24 -0.79 19.51
CA THR A 212 -0.83 -1.65 18.97
C THR A 212 -1.85 -0.83 18.18
N HIS A 213 -2.21 0.36 18.65
CA HIS A 213 -3.13 1.24 17.95
C HIS A 213 -2.51 1.74 16.65
N VAL A 214 -1.28 2.26 16.68
CA VAL A 214 -0.56 2.72 15.48
C VAL A 214 -0.37 1.59 14.46
N PHE A 215 -0.02 0.38 14.91
CA PHE A 215 0.04 -0.80 14.04
C PHE A 215 -1.30 -1.08 13.34
N SER A 216 -2.40 -1.04 14.11
CA SER A 216 -3.75 -1.28 13.59
C SER A 216 -4.17 -0.22 12.58
N LEU A 217 -3.80 1.05 12.81
CA LEU A 217 -4.00 2.14 11.84
C LEU A 217 -3.20 1.92 10.56
N CYS A 218 -1.94 1.49 10.65
CA CYS A 218 -1.17 1.16 9.45
C CYS A 218 -1.82 0.05 8.62
N LEU A 219 -2.30 -1.02 9.27
CA LEU A 219 -3.04 -2.09 8.59
C LEU A 219 -4.32 -1.58 7.93
N LEU A 220 -5.05 -0.71 8.62
CA LEU A 220 -6.29 -0.11 8.14
C LEU A 220 -6.07 0.74 6.87
N HIS A 221 -4.92 1.39 6.75
CA HIS A 221 -4.55 2.26 5.62
C HIS A 221 -3.71 1.57 4.56
N ASP A 222 -3.64 0.23 4.62
CA ASP A 222 -2.91 -0.62 3.67
C ASP A 222 -1.41 -0.27 3.56
N LEU A 223 -0.82 0.19 4.66
CA LEU A 223 0.60 0.51 4.73
C LEU A 223 1.42 -0.76 4.97
N PRO A 224 2.58 -0.91 4.31
CA PRO A 224 3.44 -2.08 4.48
C PRO A 224 4.08 -2.07 5.87
N VAL A 225 3.47 -2.79 6.81
CA VAL A 225 4.10 -3.02 8.11
C VAL A 225 5.05 -4.20 7.97
N ARG A 226 6.37 -3.94 8.07
CA ARG A 226 7.38 -5.01 8.00
C ARG A 226 7.24 -5.94 9.20
N VAL A 227 6.71 -7.13 8.95
CA VAL A 227 6.62 -8.22 9.91
C VAL A 227 7.91 -9.04 9.74
N ARG A 228 8.90 -8.88 10.63
CA ARG A 228 10.16 -9.67 10.59
C ARG A 228 9.85 -11.15 10.37
N PHE A 229 10.46 -11.86 9.42
CA PHE A 229 10.39 -13.32 9.44
C PHE A 229 11.04 -13.80 10.74
N SER A 230 10.20 -14.17 11.71
CA SER A 230 10.62 -14.74 12.99
C SER A 230 10.06 -16.16 13.02
N PRO A 231 10.89 -17.18 13.27
CA PRO A 231 10.43 -18.57 13.34
C PRO A 231 9.39 -18.78 14.45
N PHE A 232 9.27 -17.84 15.40
CA PHE A 232 8.21 -17.78 16.39
C PHE A 232 6.92 -17.21 15.79
N ARG A 233 6.35 -17.95 14.82
CA ARG A 233 5.11 -17.61 14.11
C ARG A 233 3.84 -17.83 14.95
N ARG A 234 3.99 -18.47 16.12
CA ARG A 234 2.88 -18.93 16.95
C ARG A 234 2.03 -17.77 17.50
N TRP A 235 2.62 -16.61 17.83
CA TRP A 235 1.90 -15.52 18.53
C TRP A 235 2.13 -14.11 17.91
N PRO A 236 1.31 -13.70 16.92
CA PRO A 236 1.42 -12.39 16.25
C PRO A 236 1.25 -11.16 17.15
N TRP A 237 0.48 -11.26 18.24
CA TRP A 237 0.22 -10.16 19.16
C TRP A 237 1.43 -9.84 20.06
N LEU A 238 2.17 -10.86 20.54
CA LEU A 238 3.40 -10.68 21.34
C LEU A 238 4.52 -9.96 20.60
N ARG A 239 4.53 -10.06 19.27
CA ARG A 239 5.49 -9.37 18.41
C ARG A 239 5.40 -7.84 18.53
N THR A 240 4.19 -7.29 18.62
CA THR A 240 3.97 -5.84 18.75
C THR A 240 4.49 -5.29 20.08
N TYR A 241 4.54 -6.14 21.12
CA TYR A 241 5.06 -5.78 22.44
C TYR A 241 6.58 -5.88 22.55
N LEU A 242 7.22 -6.73 21.74
CA LEU A 242 8.67 -6.96 21.72
C LEU A 242 9.41 -6.08 20.69
N GLU A 243 8.71 -5.18 20.00
CA GLU A 243 9.28 -4.31 18.97
C GLU A 243 10.01 -3.08 19.57
N PRO A 244 11.26 -2.81 19.12
CA PRO A 244 11.98 -1.58 19.41
C PRO A 244 11.18 -0.30 19.11
N ASP A 245 11.40 0.76 19.88
CA ASP A 245 10.67 2.03 19.75
C ASP A 245 10.81 2.71 18.38
N TYR A 246 11.93 2.50 17.67
CA TYR A 246 12.12 3.09 16.33
C TYR A 246 11.07 2.62 15.31
N PHE A 247 10.51 1.41 15.46
CA PHE A 247 9.43 0.94 14.59
C PHE A 247 8.11 1.68 14.83
N HIS A 248 7.87 2.18 16.04
CA HIS A 248 6.70 3.02 16.32
C HIS A 248 6.81 4.35 15.61
N LEU A 249 7.93 5.07 15.79
CA LEU A 249 8.18 6.36 15.13
C LEU A 249 8.07 6.24 13.62
N ARG A 250 8.68 5.21 13.02
CA ARG A 250 8.59 4.96 11.59
C ARG A 250 7.14 4.77 11.10
N ARG A 251 6.32 4.02 11.83
CA ARG A 251 4.90 3.84 11.50
C ARG A 251 4.12 5.16 11.60
N VAL A 252 4.40 5.96 12.62
CA VAL A 252 3.82 7.31 12.78
C VAL A 252 4.18 8.20 11.59
N HIS A 253 5.44 8.18 11.16
CA HIS A 253 5.90 8.92 9.97
C HIS A 253 5.23 8.43 8.68
N MET A 254 5.11 7.12 8.47
CA MET A 254 4.39 6.55 7.33
C MET A 254 2.92 7.02 7.29
N LEU A 255 2.24 7.01 8.44
CA LEU A 255 0.86 7.52 8.55
C LEU A 255 0.80 9.01 8.23
N ARG A 256 1.70 9.84 8.78
CA ARG A 256 1.75 11.27 8.44
C ARG A 256 1.98 11.54 6.96
N PHE A 257 2.91 10.81 6.36
CA PHE A 257 3.19 10.92 4.94
C PHE A 257 1.96 10.49 4.11
N ARG A 258 1.29 9.41 4.52
CA ARG A 258 0.04 8.95 3.92
C ARG A 258 -1.07 9.98 3.99
N SER A 259 -1.21 10.68 5.12
CA SER A 259 -2.15 11.80 5.30
C SER A 259 -1.88 12.91 4.29
N ARG A 260 -0.62 13.37 4.18
CA ARG A 260 -0.25 14.43 3.25
C ARG A 260 -0.48 14.06 1.79
N LEU A 261 -0.20 12.81 1.43
CA LEU A 261 -0.49 12.27 0.09
C LEU A 261 -1.99 12.29 -0.20
N LEU A 262 -2.80 11.76 0.71
CA LEU A 262 -4.26 11.74 0.57
C LEU A 262 -4.84 13.15 0.50
N PHE A 263 -4.34 14.09 1.31
CA PHE A 263 -4.77 15.48 1.29
C PHE A 263 -4.47 16.17 -0.05
N ALA A 264 -3.25 15.99 -0.57
CA ALA A 264 -2.86 16.55 -1.85
C ALA A 264 -3.71 15.97 -2.99
N GLU A 265 -3.98 14.66 -2.96
CA GLU A 265 -4.85 13.97 -3.91
C GLU A 265 -6.31 14.43 -3.78
N ASP A 266 -6.85 14.51 -2.57
CA ASP A 266 -8.23 14.94 -2.28
C ASP A 266 -8.48 16.39 -2.75
N ARG A 267 -7.50 17.28 -2.63
CA ARG A 267 -7.60 18.65 -3.14
C ARG A 267 -7.64 18.72 -4.67
N ILE A 268 -6.92 17.84 -5.35
CA ILE A 268 -6.98 17.73 -6.81
C ILE A 268 -8.33 17.15 -7.23
N VAL A 269 -8.80 16.09 -6.54
CA VAL A 269 -10.11 15.48 -6.80
C VAL A 269 -11.25 16.47 -6.54
N ASP A 270 -11.16 17.30 -5.50
CA ASP A 270 -12.15 18.37 -5.23
C ASP A 270 -12.23 19.39 -6.36
N HIS A 271 -11.09 19.80 -6.91
CA HIS A 271 -11.07 20.69 -8.07
C HIS A 271 -11.72 20.02 -9.28
N GLU A 272 -11.37 18.78 -9.60
CA GLU A 272 -11.95 18.03 -10.72
C GLU A 272 -13.45 17.72 -10.51
N LEU A 273 -13.91 17.53 -9.27
CA LEU A 273 -15.31 17.30 -8.94
C LEU A 273 -16.22 18.51 -9.18
N LYS A 274 -15.66 19.72 -9.18
CA LYS A 274 -16.40 20.96 -9.48
C LYS A 274 -16.69 21.09 -10.97
N ASP A 275 -15.93 20.40 -11.83
CA ASP A 275 -16.16 20.39 -13.26
C ASP A 275 -17.35 19.45 -13.59
N PRO A 276 -18.47 19.97 -14.12
CA PRO A 276 -19.68 19.17 -14.34
C PRO A 276 -19.48 18.05 -15.37
N GLY A 277 -18.54 18.21 -16.30
CA GLY A 277 -18.19 17.18 -17.29
C GLY A 277 -17.36 16.02 -16.72
N TRP A 278 -16.67 16.22 -15.59
CA TRP A 278 -15.77 15.22 -15.03
C TRP A 278 -16.53 14.03 -14.44
N VAL A 279 -17.62 14.31 -13.71
CA VAL A 279 -18.46 13.28 -13.09
C VAL A 279 -19.05 12.34 -14.15
N THR A 280 -19.39 12.86 -15.33
CA THR A 280 -19.89 12.06 -16.46
C THR A 280 -18.78 11.29 -17.20
N SER A 281 -17.55 11.78 -17.18
CA SER A 281 -16.40 11.12 -17.81
C SER A 281 -15.68 10.10 -16.92
N LEU A 282 -15.97 10.10 -15.62
CA LEU A 282 -15.28 9.24 -14.65
C LEU A 282 -15.58 7.76 -14.92
N SER A 283 -14.52 6.98 -15.19
CA SER A 283 -14.67 5.54 -15.37
C SER A 283 -15.09 4.85 -14.07
N SER A 284 -15.91 3.81 -14.16
CA SER A 284 -16.34 3.02 -13.00
C SER A 284 -15.16 2.37 -12.26
N SER A 285 -14.07 2.06 -12.98
CA SER A 285 -12.81 1.59 -12.42
C SER A 285 -12.07 2.66 -11.61
N GLU A 286 -11.98 3.89 -12.13
CA GLU A 286 -11.30 4.98 -11.42
C GLU A 286 -12.05 5.38 -10.15
N LEU A 287 -13.39 5.41 -10.20
CA LEU A 287 -14.21 5.63 -9.02
C LEU A 287 -13.96 4.55 -7.95
N LYS A 288 -13.91 3.28 -8.34
CA LYS A 288 -13.59 2.17 -7.44
C LYS A 288 -12.23 2.33 -6.78
N ASP A 289 -11.22 2.74 -7.55
CA ASP A 289 -9.87 2.95 -7.05
C ASP A 289 -9.79 4.11 -6.06
N LEU A 290 -10.44 5.24 -6.38
CA LEU A 290 -10.53 6.39 -5.47
C LEU A 290 -11.23 6.02 -4.17
N CYS A 291 -12.35 5.29 -4.24
CA CYS A 291 -13.06 4.82 -3.07
C CYS A 291 -12.25 3.81 -2.25
N SER A 292 -11.67 2.80 -2.90
CA SER A 292 -10.85 1.76 -2.25
C SER A 292 -9.65 2.37 -1.51
N LEU A 293 -9.00 3.37 -2.11
CA LEU A 293 -7.87 4.07 -1.49
C LEU A 293 -8.24 4.68 -0.14
N ARG A 294 -9.47 5.19 -0.03
CA ARG A 294 -10.05 5.86 1.14
C ARG A 294 -10.79 4.90 2.08
N GLY A 295 -10.79 3.59 1.77
CA GLY A 295 -11.47 2.57 2.58
C GLY A 295 -13.00 2.52 2.37
N ILE A 296 -13.51 3.19 1.34
CA ILE A 296 -14.94 3.26 1.01
C ILE A 296 -15.38 1.95 0.35
N LYS A 297 -16.43 1.33 0.88
CA LYS A 297 -17.03 0.13 0.29
C LYS A 297 -17.79 0.48 -0.99
N THR A 298 -17.38 -0.07 -2.13
CA THR A 298 -18.08 0.08 -3.42
C THR A 298 -18.87 -1.17 -3.82
N MET A 299 -18.62 -2.31 -3.19
CA MET A 299 -19.30 -3.57 -3.49
C MET A 299 -20.80 -3.44 -3.20
N HIS A 300 -21.62 -3.74 -4.20
CA HIS A 300 -23.09 -3.63 -4.19
C HIS A 300 -23.67 -2.21 -4.15
N LYS A 301 -22.86 -1.16 -4.32
CA LYS A 301 -23.33 0.23 -4.40
C LYS A 301 -23.47 0.70 -5.85
N SER A 302 -24.40 1.61 -6.10
CA SER A 302 -24.47 2.31 -7.38
C SER A 302 -23.29 3.27 -7.55
N THR A 303 -22.99 3.66 -8.80
CA THR A 303 -21.97 4.67 -9.11
C THR A 303 -22.30 6.02 -8.47
N GLU A 304 -23.58 6.40 -8.46
CA GLU A 304 -24.06 7.63 -7.83
C GLU A 304 -23.87 7.63 -6.31
N GLU A 305 -24.15 6.50 -5.65
CA GLU A 305 -23.97 6.36 -4.21
C GLU A 305 -22.49 6.41 -3.83
N SER A 306 -21.64 5.71 -4.58
CA SER A 306 -20.19 5.74 -4.39
C SER A 306 -19.62 7.15 -4.59
N THR A 307 -20.14 7.89 -5.56
CA THR A 307 -19.77 9.29 -5.83
C THR A 307 -20.21 10.22 -4.68
N ARG A 308 -21.41 10.01 -4.14
CA ARG A 308 -21.92 10.77 -2.99
C ARG A 308 -21.04 10.57 -1.76
N GLU A 309 -20.66 9.33 -1.46
CA GLU A 309 -19.76 9.01 -0.35
C GLU A 309 -18.36 9.58 -0.56
N LEU A 310 -17.84 9.54 -1.79
CA LEU A 310 -16.56 10.15 -2.12
C LEU A 310 -16.58 11.67 -1.91
N LYS A 311 -17.63 12.37 -2.38
CA LYS A 311 -17.82 13.81 -2.15
C LYS A 311 -17.87 14.13 -0.66
N ARG A 312 -18.59 13.31 0.09
CA ARG A 312 -18.68 13.44 1.55
C ARG A 312 -17.30 13.30 2.20
N TRP A 313 -16.54 12.25 1.86
CA TRP A 313 -15.18 12.05 2.34
C TRP A 313 -14.30 13.26 2.09
N ILE A 314 -14.26 13.75 0.85
CA ILE A 314 -13.41 14.87 0.43
C ILE A 314 -13.75 16.14 1.19
N SER A 315 -15.06 16.43 1.36
CA SER A 315 -15.49 17.60 2.14
C SER A 315 -14.96 17.57 3.59
N MET A 316 -14.81 16.39 4.18
CA MET A 316 -14.27 16.21 5.53
C MET A 316 -12.73 16.21 5.55
N SER A 317 -12.08 15.56 4.58
CA SER A 317 -10.63 15.45 4.54
C SER A 317 -9.95 16.78 4.21
N LEU A 318 -10.63 17.67 3.49
CA LEU A 318 -10.14 19.03 3.21
C LEU A 318 -10.13 19.94 4.43
N ASN A 319 -10.85 19.58 5.50
CA ASN A 319 -10.74 20.32 6.74
C ASN A 319 -9.36 20.07 7.36
N VAL A 320 -8.46 21.05 7.22
CA VAL A 320 -7.03 20.99 7.59
C VAL A 320 -6.82 20.52 9.03
N SER A 321 -7.75 20.89 9.91
CA SER A 321 -7.72 20.57 11.33
C SER A 321 -7.91 19.06 11.59
N ILE A 322 -8.69 18.39 10.73
CA ILE A 322 -8.98 16.95 10.77
C ILE A 322 -7.92 16.16 10.02
N CYS A 323 -7.40 16.69 8.92
CA CYS A 323 -6.52 15.97 7.99
C CYS A 323 -5.17 15.49 8.59
N PHE A 324 -4.65 16.23 9.56
CA PHE A 324 -3.39 15.88 10.24
C PHE A 324 -3.60 15.23 11.61
N SER A 325 -4.85 15.13 12.04
CA SER A 325 -5.21 14.44 13.27
C SER A 325 -5.35 12.93 13.01
N SER A 326 -5.13 12.13 14.05
CA SER A 326 -5.43 10.70 14.08
C SER A 326 -6.91 10.40 13.82
N LEU A 327 -7.80 11.39 13.93
CA LEU A 327 -9.24 11.28 13.72
C LEU A 327 -9.58 10.76 12.32
N LEU A 328 -8.97 11.34 11.27
CA LEU A 328 -9.23 10.90 9.89
C LEU A 328 -8.85 9.44 9.70
N PHE A 329 -7.72 9.01 10.28
CA PHE A 329 -7.25 7.63 10.16
C PHE A 329 -8.15 6.64 10.87
N VAL A 330 -8.65 7.01 12.05
CA VAL A 330 -9.53 6.18 12.88
C VAL A 330 -10.90 6.01 12.24
N PHE A 331 -11.49 7.09 11.72
CA PHE A 331 -12.88 7.07 11.23
C PHE A 331 -13.04 6.84 9.72
N SER A 332 -11.93 6.83 8.96
CA SER A 332 -11.91 6.59 7.51
C SER A 332 -12.79 5.45 6.99
N PRO A 333 -12.76 4.24 7.58
CA PRO A 333 -13.53 3.11 7.08
C PRO A 333 -14.96 3.05 7.62
N PHE A 334 -15.28 3.84 8.66
CA PHE A 334 -16.52 3.74 9.42
C PHE A 334 -17.58 4.77 9.02
N GLN A 335 -17.22 5.71 8.13
CA GLN A 335 -18.15 6.75 7.68
C GLN A 335 -19.23 6.24 6.72
N ILE A 336 -19.23 4.94 6.38
CA ILE A 336 -20.14 4.36 5.39
C ILE A 336 -20.92 3.20 6.00
N GLN A 337 -22.24 3.27 5.83
CA GLN A 337 -23.24 2.22 6.04
C GLN A 337 -22.65 0.81 6.13
N THR A 338 -22.62 0.23 7.33
CA THR A 338 -22.74 -1.21 7.50
C THR A 338 -24.21 -1.58 7.35
N THR A 339 -24.75 -1.50 6.14
CA THR A 339 -26.01 -2.21 5.85
C THR A 339 -25.73 -3.70 6.02
N HIS A 340 -26.28 -4.27 7.09
CA HIS A 340 -26.47 -5.68 7.40
C HIS A 340 -25.57 -6.66 6.63
N ILE A 341 -24.55 -7.19 7.29
CA ILE A 341 -24.11 -8.56 7.05
C ILE A 341 -24.28 -9.28 8.38
N GLY A 342 -25.29 -10.14 8.41
CA GLY A 342 -25.59 -10.99 9.55
C GLY A 342 -24.39 -11.82 9.97
N PHE A 343 -24.39 -12.17 11.25
CA PHE A 343 -23.53 -13.17 11.86
C PHE A 343 -23.30 -14.35 10.91
N ILE A 344 -22.06 -14.51 10.45
CA ILE A 344 -21.58 -15.80 9.93
C ILE A 344 -20.64 -16.38 10.98
N CYS A 345 -21.02 -17.59 11.39
CA CYS A 345 -20.48 -18.42 12.45
C CYS A 345 -18.95 -18.65 12.34
N PRO A 346 -18.19 -18.72 13.45
CA PRO A 346 -16.71 -18.82 13.44
C PRO A 346 -16.10 -20.16 12.93
N CYS A 347 -16.90 -21.10 12.42
CA CYS A 347 -16.45 -22.48 12.23
C CYS A 347 -15.75 -22.76 10.89
N PHE A 348 -15.75 -21.85 9.92
CA PHE A 348 -15.32 -22.16 8.54
C PHE A 348 -13.85 -21.84 8.21
N PHE A 349 -13.09 -21.23 9.12
CA PHE A 349 -11.71 -20.78 8.84
C PHE A 349 -10.62 -21.86 9.09
N SER A 350 -10.98 -23.03 9.63
CA SER A 350 -10.00 -24.07 9.98
C SER A 350 -9.54 -24.94 8.80
N ALA A 351 -10.13 -24.83 7.60
CA ALA A 351 -9.85 -25.76 6.50
C ALA A 351 -8.90 -25.23 5.41
N VAL A 352 -8.66 -23.91 5.34
CA VAL A 352 -7.81 -23.31 4.26
C VAL A 352 -6.34 -23.15 4.68
N VAL A 353 -6.03 -23.30 5.98
CA VAL A 353 -4.66 -23.22 6.51
C VAL A 353 -3.94 -24.58 6.50
N GLN A 354 -4.65 -25.68 6.24
CA GLN A 354 -4.13 -27.04 6.42
C GLN A 354 -3.39 -27.60 5.18
N ILE A 355 -3.50 -26.98 3.99
CA ILE A 355 -3.12 -27.65 2.73
C ILE A 355 -1.64 -27.47 2.31
N ASP A 356 -0.89 -26.53 2.87
CA ASP A 356 0.50 -26.26 2.41
C ASP A 356 1.62 -26.78 3.33
N MET A 357 1.31 -27.58 4.36
CA MET A 357 2.29 -27.96 5.39
C MET A 357 2.93 -29.34 5.24
N ASP A 358 2.45 -30.21 4.35
CA ASP A 358 2.90 -31.62 4.33
C ASP A 358 3.91 -31.97 3.23
N LEU A 359 4.28 -31.03 2.34
CA LEU A 359 5.11 -31.37 1.16
C LEU A 359 6.61 -31.05 1.25
N PHE A 360 7.13 -30.53 2.36
CA PHE A 360 8.54 -30.09 2.46
C PHE A 360 9.31 -30.62 3.69
N SER A 361 8.83 -31.69 4.33
CA SER A 361 9.38 -32.22 5.58
C SER A 361 10.63 -33.10 5.45
N THR A 362 11.22 -33.27 4.27
CA THR A 362 12.34 -34.21 4.09
C THR A 362 13.42 -33.69 3.15
N SER A 363 14.27 -32.75 3.61
CA SER A 363 15.71 -32.72 3.26
C SER A 363 16.45 -31.47 3.76
N THR A 364 16.50 -31.18 5.06
CA THR A 364 17.34 -30.07 5.56
C THR A 364 17.96 -30.35 6.93
N GLN A 365 18.86 -31.33 7.00
CA GLN A 365 19.75 -31.49 8.17
C GLN A 365 21.25 -31.48 7.84
N LEU A 366 21.67 -31.15 6.62
CA LEU A 366 23.10 -31.17 6.26
C LEU A 366 23.63 -29.95 5.50
N VAL A 367 22.84 -28.88 5.33
CA VAL A 367 23.25 -27.68 4.57
C VAL A 367 23.51 -26.45 5.46
N GLU A 368 23.06 -26.45 6.72
CA GLU A 368 23.09 -25.25 7.58
C GLU A 368 24.47 -24.80 8.08
N LEU A 369 25.52 -25.62 7.99
CA LEU A 369 26.85 -25.25 8.50
C LEU A 369 27.83 -24.75 7.44
N LYS A 370 27.53 -24.87 6.14
CA LYS A 370 28.42 -24.38 5.05
C LYS A 370 27.91 -23.07 4.40
N VAL A 371 26.63 -22.75 4.56
CA VAL A 371 26.01 -21.55 3.96
C VAL A 371 26.33 -20.27 4.75
N ARG A 372 26.62 -20.40 6.05
CA ARG A 372 26.83 -19.25 6.94
C ARG A 372 28.19 -18.54 6.78
N SER A 373 29.19 -19.18 6.19
CA SER A 373 30.49 -18.52 5.90
C SER A 373 30.58 -17.96 4.47
N ARG A 374 29.67 -18.34 3.56
CA ARG A 374 29.65 -17.87 2.16
C ARG A 374 28.71 -16.69 1.93
N LEU A 375 27.76 -16.45 2.85
CA LEU A 375 26.81 -15.33 2.75
C LEU A 375 27.46 -13.98 3.05
N ASP A 376 28.42 -13.93 3.98
CA ASP A 376 29.15 -12.68 4.28
C ASP A 376 30.16 -12.31 3.17
N GLU A 377 30.72 -13.30 2.46
CA GLU A 377 31.52 -13.09 1.24
C GLU A 377 30.67 -12.66 0.04
N LEU A 378 29.42 -13.14 -0.06
CA LEU A 378 28.54 -12.79 -1.18
C LEU A 378 27.91 -11.40 -1.02
N GLU A 379 27.62 -10.92 0.19
CA GLU A 379 27.15 -9.54 0.38
C GLU A 379 28.22 -8.50 0.00
N THR A 380 29.50 -8.78 0.27
CA THR A 380 30.60 -7.90 -0.13
C THR A 380 30.88 -8.00 -1.63
N ILE A 381 30.86 -9.18 -2.23
CA ILE A 381 31.06 -9.35 -3.68
C ILE A 381 29.87 -8.80 -4.49
N PHE A 382 28.63 -8.91 -3.99
CA PHE A 382 27.44 -8.43 -4.69
C PHE A 382 27.36 -6.89 -4.68
N LEU A 383 27.77 -6.24 -3.59
CA LEU A 383 27.90 -4.78 -3.52
C LEU A 383 29.09 -4.28 -4.37
N ASP A 384 30.22 -4.98 -4.35
CA ASP A 384 31.41 -4.56 -5.11
C ASP A 384 31.24 -4.80 -6.63
N HIS A 385 30.51 -5.84 -7.06
CA HIS A 385 30.23 -6.10 -8.48
C HIS A 385 29.18 -5.15 -9.08
N ILE A 386 28.23 -4.65 -8.28
CA ILE A 386 27.28 -3.61 -8.70
C ILE A 386 27.96 -2.24 -8.75
N LEU A 387 28.89 -1.95 -7.84
CA LEU A 387 29.59 -0.66 -7.75
C LEU A 387 30.74 -0.52 -8.77
N THR A 388 31.39 -1.62 -9.18
CA THR A 388 32.52 -1.57 -10.13
C THR A 388 32.11 -1.58 -11.61
N ARG A 389 30.89 -2.00 -11.96
CA ARG A 389 30.41 -2.00 -13.37
C ARG A 389 29.61 -0.77 -13.80
N ILE A 390 29.45 0.21 -12.91
CA ILE A 390 28.78 1.49 -13.23
C ILE A 390 29.77 2.63 -12.99
N GLN A 391 30.56 2.97 -14.01
CA GLN A 391 31.39 4.18 -14.06
C GLN A 391 31.40 4.74 -15.50
N PRO A 392 31.49 6.07 -15.72
CA PRO A 392 30.91 7.12 -14.89
C PRO A 392 30.23 8.23 -15.73
N VAL A 393 29.10 8.75 -15.26
CA VAL A 393 28.76 10.16 -15.47
C VAL A 393 28.28 10.73 -14.14
N GLY A 394 29.17 11.48 -13.47
CA GLY A 394 28.84 12.39 -12.37
C GLY A 394 28.81 11.80 -10.96
N GLY A 395 29.96 11.79 -10.28
CA GLY A 395 30.19 11.32 -8.90
C GLY A 395 29.47 12.06 -7.76
N LEU A 396 28.40 12.80 -8.02
CA LEU A 396 27.50 13.39 -7.00
C LEU A 396 26.12 12.70 -6.96
N PHE A 397 25.81 11.86 -7.95
CA PHE A 397 24.51 11.20 -8.11
C PHE A 397 24.35 9.96 -7.20
N HIS A 398 25.45 9.28 -6.87
CA HIS A 398 25.43 7.99 -6.17
C HIS A 398 25.26 8.08 -4.64
N GLN A 399 25.81 9.12 -4.00
CA GLN A 399 25.65 9.30 -2.54
C GLN A 399 24.23 9.76 -2.18
N HIS A 400 23.56 10.52 -3.03
CA HIS A 400 22.18 10.96 -2.79
C HIS A 400 21.14 9.87 -3.04
N ILE A 401 21.32 8.96 -4.00
CA ILE A 401 20.36 7.88 -4.28
C ILE A 401 20.38 6.81 -3.18
N PHE A 402 21.55 6.43 -2.66
CA PHE A 402 21.65 5.48 -1.55
C PHE A 402 21.24 6.11 -0.21
N ALA A 403 21.54 7.40 0.01
CA ALA A 403 20.94 8.13 1.13
C ALA A 403 19.41 8.21 1.00
N HIS A 404 18.85 8.39 -0.21
CA HIS A 404 17.39 8.45 -0.41
C HIS A 404 16.67 7.10 -0.35
N PHE A 405 17.31 6.00 -0.76
CA PHE A 405 16.77 4.65 -0.58
C PHE A 405 16.86 4.19 0.89
N ALA A 406 17.93 4.59 1.60
CA ALA A 406 18.03 4.44 3.06
C ALA A 406 17.06 5.38 3.82
N PHE A 407 16.67 6.51 3.23
CA PHE A 407 15.60 7.40 3.74
C PHE A 407 14.21 6.72 3.72
N TYR A 408 13.96 5.74 2.85
CA TYR A 408 12.72 4.94 2.95
C TYR A 408 12.78 3.90 4.08
N THR A 409 13.98 3.65 4.63
CA THR A 409 14.20 2.84 5.83
C THR A 409 14.32 3.65 7.12
N ASP A 410 14.73 4.92 7.06
CA ASP A 410 14.96 5.81 8.21
C ASP A 410 14.01 7.02 8.35
N TYR A 411 12.83 6.99 7.73
CA TYR A 411 11.72 7.90 8.07
C TYR A 411 10.45 7.13 8.38
#